data_AF-A0A8H4A3I5-F1
#
_entry.id   AF-A0A8H4A3I5-F1
#
_cell.length_a   1.000
_cell.length_b   1.000
_cell.length_c   1.000
_cell.angle_alpha   90.00
_cell.angle_beta   90.00
_cell.angle_gamma   90.00
#
_symmetry.space_group_name_H-M   'P 1'
#
loop_
_entity.id
_entity.type
_entity.pdbx_description
1 polymer ?
#
loop_
_entity_poly.entity_id
_entity_poly.type
_entity_poly.pdbx_seq_one_letter_code
_entity_poly.pdbx_strand_id
1 'polypeptide(L)'
;MDALSSMARYHNDYFAQQTIILIDEYDWPMEHAGSFYNEADIFFKSMYSSVAKDNKHVHKVLLVGLLPLGQASFLSGLNNVGHYPMHELPGIHGRAKFSDMFGFTEAEVKFLLSKNNQNFELDNLRSQYNGYQTSTGVRIYNPHSIISSLNKGIIGNYWVNSGSTVTLRECLKKCRQNIEDQLQSLYYSFYSLQDSDSLKKHVEVNLIPHLRYDILEDALKLDNLDAINTLLCHSGYLSVKFDEEFNNKDDKQWVSTKVNLVISNREVAEQ
;
A
#
# COMPACT_ATOMS: atom_id res chain seq x y z
N MET A 1 11.58 -25.79 -5.45
CA MET A 1 11.89 -24.35 -5.32
C MET A 1 12.13 -23.71 -6.68
N ASP A 2 12.72 -24.42 -7.66
CA ASP A 2 13.08 -23.84 -8.97
C ASP A 2 11.97 -23.83 -10.04
N ALA A 3 10.69 -23.93 -9.62
CA ALA A 3 9.57 -24.01 -10.57
C ALA A 3 9.49 -22.72 -11.42
N LEU A 4 9.54 -21.55 -10.78
CA LEU A 4 9.52 -20.27 -11.47
C LEU A 4 10.74 -20.08 -12.39
N SER A 5 11.93 -20.48 -11.92
CA SER A 5 13.16 -20.45 -12.73
C SER A 5 13.07 -21.37 -13.96
N SER A 6 12.50 -22.56 -13.79
CA SER A 6 12.26 -23.51 -14.89
C SER A 6 11.27 -22.94 -15.91
N MET A 7 10.20 -22.29 -15.46
CA MET A 7 9.24 -21.61 -16.33
C MET A 7 9.90 -20.47 -17.11
N ALA A 8 10.71 -19.63 -16.44
CA ALA A 8 11.45 -18.56 -17.10
C ALA A 8 12.42 -19.08 -18.17
N ARG A 9 13.08 -20.22 -17.90
CA ARG A 9 13.91 -20.91 -18.89
C ARG A 9 13.09 -21.40 -20.08
N TYR A 10 11.98 -22.10 -19.87
CA TYR A 10 11.15 -22.61 -20.98
C TYR A 10 10.58 -21.48 -21.84
N HIS A 11 10.14 -20.39 -21.21
CA HIS A 11 9.71 -19.19 -21.92
C HIS A 11 10.87 -18.59 -22.75
N ASN A 12 12.06 -18.48 -22.16
CA ASN A 12 13.25 -17.99 -22.85
C ASN A 12 13.69 -18.89 -24.01
N ASP A 13 13.66 -20.21 -23.84
CA ASP A 13 14.03 -21.19 -24.87
C ASP A 13 13.05 -21.13 -26.06
N TYR A 14 11.75 -20.94 -25.80
CA TYR A 14 10.73 -20.88 -26.84
C TYR A 14 10.72 -19.54 -27.59
N PHE A 15 10.82 -18.42 -26.89
CA PHE A 15 10.70 -17.08 -27.48
C PHE A 15 12.05 -16.41 -27.79
N ALA A 16 13.17 -17.01 -27.39
CA ALA A 16 14.51 -16.42 -27.44
C ALA A 16 14.61 -15.04 -26.75
N GLN A 17 13.78 -14.80 -25.74
CA GLN A 17 13.70 -13.53 -25.02
C GLN A 17 13.71 -13.74 -23.51
N GLN A 18 14.40 -12.85 -22.78
CA GLN A 18 14.39 -12.90 -21.32
C GLN A 18 12.99 -12.60 -20.78
N THR A 19 12.60 -13.32 -19.73
CA THR A 19 11.25 -13.28 -19.16
C THR A 19 11.10 -12.11 -18.17
N ILE A 20 10.00 -11.37 -18.26
CA ILE A 20 9.57 -10.45 -17.20
C ILE A 20 8.57 -11.19 -16.33
N ILE A 21 8.80 -11.21 -15.01
CA ILE A 21 7.93 -11.89 -14.04
C ILE A 21 7.23 -10.83 -13.20
N LEU A 22 5.91 -10.91 -13.12
CA LEU A 22 5.07 -10.06 -12.28
C LEU A 22 4.44 -10.96 -11.21
N ILE A 23 4.69 -10.68 -9.94
CA ILE A 23 4.11 -11.41 -8.81
C ILE A 23 3.31 -10.40 -7.99
N ASP A 24 2.00 -10.53 -8.06
CA ASP A 24 1.08 -9.77 -7.22
C ASP A 24 0.82 -10.54 -5.92
N GLU A 25 0.46 -9.80 -4.88
CA GLU A 25 0.23 -10.31 -3.52
C GLU A 25 1.32 -11.27 -3.02
N TYR A 26 2.59 -10.95 -3.30
CA TYR A 26 3.72 -11.88 -3.03
C TYR A 26 3.90 -12.23 -1.54
N ASP A 27 3.35 -11.42 -0.64
CA ASP A 27 3.35 -11.54 0.81
C ASP A 27 2.11 -12.23 1.37
N TRP A 28 1.07 -12.48 0.56
CA TRP A 28 -0.13 -13.24 0.94
C TRP A 28 0.15 -14.58 1.62
N PRO A 29 1.15 -15.38 1.16
CA PRO A 29 1.45 -16.63 1.85
C PRO A 29 1.98 -16.42 3.27
N MET A 30 2.67 -15.31 3.53
CA MET A 30 3.18 -14.98 4.86
C MET A 30 2.06 -14.57 5.80
N GLU A 31 1.09 -13.81 5.27
CA GLU A 31 -0.11 -13.41 5.98
C GLU A 31 -0.91 -14.62 6.49
N HIS A 32 -1.00 -15.68 5.68
CA HIS A 32 -1.85 -16.84 5.95
C HIS A 32 -1.10 -18.06 6.52
N ALA A 33 0.21 -17.94 6.74
CA ALA A 33 1.02 -19.07 7.18
C ALA A 33 0.72 -19.51 8.62
N GLY A 34 0.26 -18.61 9.49
CA GLY A 34 -0.01 -18.88 10.90
C GLY A 34 1.19 -19.55 11.58
N SER A 35 0.98 -20.74 12.17
CA SER A 35 2.05 -21.50 12.84
C SER A 35 3.17 -21.98 11.89
N PHE A 36 2.96 -21.96 10.58
CA PHE A 36 3.95 -22.35 9.56
C PHE A 36 4.71 -21.16 8.99
N TYR A 37 4.69 -19.99 9.65
CA TYR A 37 5.32 -18.78 9.16
C TYR A 37 6.78 -18.99 8.78
N ASN A 38 7.56 -19.66 9.63
CA ASN A 38 8.98 -19.88 9.36
C ASN A 38 9.22 -20.79 8.14
N GLU A 39 8.43 -21.85 8.00
CA GLU A 39 8.49 -22.77 6.86
C GLU A 39 8.08 -22.07 5.56
N ALA A 40 7.01 -21.28 5.61
CA ALA A 40 6.55 -20.49 4.48
C ALA A 40 7.60 -19.45 4.08
N ASP A 41 8.12 -18.69 5.05
CA ASP A 41 9.15 -17.67 4.85
C ASP A 41 10.39 -18.25 4.15
N ILE A 42 10.89 -19.39 4.62
CA ILE A 42 12.02 -20.09 3.98
C ILE A 42 11.66 -20.53 2.55
N PHE A 43 10.48 -21.12 2.35
CA PHE A 43 10.06 -21.63 1.04
C PHE A 43 9.90 -20.51 0.01
N PHE A 44 9.12 -19.47 0.34
CA PHE A 44 8.82 -18.38 -0.59
C PHE A 44 10.04 -17.51 -0.86
N LYS A 45 10.89 -17.23 0.14
CA LYS A 45 12.17 -16.55 -0.10
C LYS A 45 13.05 -17.33 -1.07
N SER A 46 13.14 -18.64 -0.91
CA SER A 46 13.94 -19.48 -1.81
C SER A 46 13.35 -19.51 -3.23
N MET A 47 12.03 -19.60 -3.34
CA MET A 47 11.32 -19.58 -4.62
C MET A 47 11.51 -18.24 -5.37
N TYR A 48 11.29 -17.10 -4.70
CA TYR A 48 11.49 -15.79 -5.31
C TYR A 48 12.97 -15.52 -5.63
N SER A 49 13.90 -15.97 -4.77
CA SER A 49 15.33 -15.87 -5.04
C SER A 49 15.75 -16.63 -6.29
N SER A 50 15.11 -17.77 -6.61
CA SER A 50 15.43 -18.58 -7.80
C SER A 50 15.25 -17.84 -9.13
N VAL A 51 14.42 -16.79 -9.16
CA VAL A 51 14.20 -15.95 -10.35
C VAL A 51 14.87 -14.59 -10.25
N ALA A 52 15.08 -14.07 -9.04
CA ALA A 52 15.67 -12.74 -8.84
C ALA A 52 17.21 -12.75 -8.79
N LYS A 53 17.84 -13.88 -8.44
CA LYS A 53 19.30 -13.99 -8.26
C LYS A 53 19.94 -14.78 -9.40
N ASP A 54 20.92 -14.16 -10.07
CA ASP A 54 21.80 -14.78 -11.08
C ASP A 54 21.08 -15.56 -12.20
N ASN A 55 19.82 -15.22 -12.50
CA ASN A 55 19.00 -15.92 -13.50
C ASN A 55 19.07 -15.25 -14.87
N LYS A 56 19.91 -15.79 -15.76
CA LYS A 56 20.10 -15.27 -17.14
C LYS A 56 18.83 -15.28 -18.00
N HIS A 57 17.83 -16.09 -17.65
CA HIS A 57 16.57 -16.22 -18.39
C HIS A 57 15.53 -15.17 -17.96
N VAL A 58 15.79 -14.42 -16.89
CA VAL A 58 14.90 -13.40 -16.35
C VAL A 58 15.49 -12.03 -16.64
N HIS A 59 14.67 -11.14 -17.22
CA HIS A 59 15.04 -9.75 -17.46
C HIS A 59 14.81 -8.91 -16.20
N LYS A 60 13.61 -9.00 -15.63
CA LYS A 60 13.16 -8.27 -14.44
C LYS A 60 12.09 -9.05 -13.69
N VAL A 61 12.02 -8.82 -12.38
CA VAL A 61 10.94 -9.28 -11.52
C VAL A 61 10.29 -8.04 -10.89
N LEU A 62 8.97 -7.94 -10.96
CA LEU A 62 8.17 -6.97 -10.20
C LEU A 62 7.40 -7.72 -9.13
N LEU A 63 7.55 -7.30 -7.88
CA LEU A 63 6.80 -7.80 -6.74
C LEU A 63 5.87 -6.69 -6.27
N VAL A 64 4.59 -6.99 -6.10
CA VAL A 64 3.57 -6.08 -5.57
C VAL A 64 2.92 -6.77 -4.39
N GLY A 65 2.83 -6.09 -3.25
CA GLY A 65 2.28 -6.64 -2.01
C GLY A 65 2.22 -5.60 -0.91
N LEU A 66 1.66 -5.98 0.23
CA LEU A 66 1.34 -5.07 1.35
C LEU A 66 2.55 -4.83 2.26
N LEU A 67 3.18 -5.91 2.72
CA LEU A 67 4.32 -5.90 3.61
C LEU A 67 5.58 -6.40 2.89
N PRO A 68 6.73 -5.78 3.14
CA PRO A 68 8.00 -6.23 2.61
C PRO A 68 8.41 -7.59 3.17
N LEU A 69 8.86 -8.52 2.30
CA LEU A 69 9.71 -9.62 2.74
C LEU A 69 11.05 -9.04 3.21
N GLY A 70 11.23 -8.94 4.53
CA GLY A 70 12.27 -8.13 5.19
C GLY A 70 13.65 -8.14 4.52
N GLN A 71 14.23 -6.94 4.38
CA GLN A 71 15.45 -6.69 3.62
C GLN A 71 16.66 -7.50 4.10
N ALA A 72 16.80 -7.74 5.40
CA ALA A 72 18.01 -8.36 5.96
C ALA A 72 18.22 -9.85 5.60
N SER A 73 17.18 -10.57 5.15
CA SER A 73 17.29 -12.01 4.82
C SER A 73 16.90 -12.36 3.39
N PHE A 74 16.02 -11.58 2.76
CA PHE A 74 15.65 -11.77 1.36
C PHE A 74 16.61 -11.06 0.39
N LEU A 75 17.10 -9.86 0.75
CA LEU A 75 17.93 -9.03 -0.12
C LEU A 75 19.44 -9.20 0.07
N SER A 76 19.91 -9.86 1.14
CA SER A 76 21.34 -10.06 1.36
C SER A 76 22.02 -10.86 0.24
N GLY A 77 21.24 -11.54 -0.61
CA GLY A 77 21.69 -12.16 -1.85
C GLY A 77 21.30 -11.46 -3.15
N LEU A 78 20.51 -10.37 -3.12
CA LEU A 78 20.00 -9.68 -4.32
C LEU A 78 20.65 -8.30 -4.46
N ASN A 79 21.55 -8.18 -5.44
CA ASN A 79 22.37 -6.98 -5.60
C ASN A 79 21.68 -5.79 -6.30
N ASN A 80 20.43 -5.93 -6.76
CA ASN A 80 19.76 -4.95 -7.65
C ASN A 80 18.27 -4.70 -7.31
N VAL A 81 17.89 -4.66 -6.03
CA VAL A 81 16.47 -4.45 -5.66
C VAL A 81 16.15 -2.97 -5.50
N GLY A 82 15.14 -2.51 -6.25
CA GLY A 82 14.48 -1.23 -6.06
C GLY A 82 13.21 -1.37 -5.22
N HIS A 83 13.00 -0.44 -4.29
CA HIS A 83 11.78 -0.36 -3.47
C HIS A 83 11.10 0.99 -3.74
N TYR A 84 9.80 0.96 -4.10
CA TYR A 84 9.07 2.13 -4.60
C TYR A 84 7.80 2.41 -3.77
N PRO A 85 7.91 2.77 -2.48
CA PRO A 85 6.76 3.12 -1.66
C PRO A 85 6.13 4.45 -2.13
N MET A 86 4.82 4.58 -1.98
CA MET A 86 4.08 5.78 -2.36
C MET A 86 4.32 6.97 -1.43
N HIS A 87 4.76 6.71 -0.19
CA HIS A 87 4.88 7.72 0.85
C HIS A 87 6.27 8.37 0.97
N GLU A 88 7.26 7.91 0.22
CA GLU A 88 8.63 8.46 0.28
C GLU A 88 8.96 9.34 -0.93
N LEU A 89 9.74 10.39 -0.72
CA LEU A 89 10.05 11.40 -1.75
C LEU A 89 10.95 10.85 -2.88
N PRO A 90 10.75 11.28 -4.15
CA PRO A 90 11.53 10.81 -5.30
C PRO A 90 13.03 11.10 -5.26
N GLY A 91 13.46 12.17 -4.58
CA GLY A 91 14.87 12.56 -4.49
C GLY A 91 15.78 11.52 -3.85
N ILE A 92 15.20 10.53 -3.17
CA ILE A 92 15.90 9.37 -2.63
C ILE A 92 15.82 8.26 -3.69
N HIS A 93 16.83 8.13 -4.54
CA HIS A 93 16.99 6.99 -5.46
C HIS A 93 15.80 6.68 -6.38
N GLY A 94 14.94 7.66 -6.69
CA GLY A 94 13.76 7.45 -7.53
C GLY A 94 12.61 6.68 -6.84
N ARG A 95 12.46 6.83 -5.51
CA ARG A 95 11.26 6.39 -4.77
C ARG A 95 10.01 7.08 -5.32
N ALA A 96 8.82 6.55 -5.03
CA ALA A 96 7.55 7.04 -5.56
C ALA A 96 7.42 7.15 -7.09
N LYS A 97 8.37 6.62 -7.88
CA LYS A 97 8.35 6.61 -9.35
C LYS A 97 7.05 6.05 -9.97
N PHE A 98 6.40 5.13 -9.27
CA PHE A 98 5.16 4.48 -9.72
C PHE A 98 3.95 4.89 -8.88
N SER A 99 4.10 5.90 -8.02
CA SER A 99 3.09 6.24 -7.01
C SER A 99 1.76 6.71 -7.61
N ASP A 100 1.77 7.21 -8.84
CA ASP A 100 0.59 7.64 -9.59
C ASP A 100 -0.05 6.54 -10.45
N MET A 101 0.48 5.31 -10.42
CA MET A 101 0.06 4.20 -11.30
C MET A 101 -0.85 3.17 -10.61
N PHE A 102 -1.12 3.30 -9.31
CA PHE A 102 -1.90 2.33 -8.52
C PHE A 102 -3.39 2.67 -8.39
N GLY A 103 -3.84 3.76 -9.02
CA GLY A 103 -5.26 4.10 -9.07
C GLY A 103 -5.55 5.11 -10.17
N PHE A 104 -6.67 5.82 -10.07
CA PHE A 104 -6.94 6.93 -10.98
C PHE A 104 -6.45 8.24 -10.39
N THR A 105 -5.75 9.03 -11.18
CA THR A 105 -5.51 10.44 -10.91
C THR A 105 -6.79 11.26 -11.12
N GLU A 106 -6.87 12.46 -10.55
CA GLU A 106 -8.02 13.34 -10.80
C GLU A 106 -8.22 13.65 -12.30
N ALA A 107 -7.13 13.73 -13.07
CA ALA A 107 -7.19 13.94 -14.52
C ALA A 107 -7.86 12.77 -15.24
N GLU A 108 -7.55 11.54 -14.84
CA GLU A 108 -8.18 10.33 -15.38
C GLU A 108 -9.65 10.23 -14.95
N VAL A 109 -9.99 10.57 -13.70
CA VAL A 109 -11.39 10.64 -13.26
C VAL A 109 -12.18 11.66 -14.09
N LYS A 110 -11.62 12.85 -14.33
CA LYS A 110 -12.23 13.86 -15.23
C LYS A 110 -12.43 13.32 -16.64
N PHE A 111 -11.43 12.61 -17.17
CA PHE A 111 -11.53 11.98 -18.48
C PHE A 111 -12.65 10.95 -18.53
N LEU A 112 -12.73 10.05 -17.55
CA LEU A 112 -13.79 9.03 -17.45
C LEU A 112 -15.18 9.66 -17.35
N LEU A 113 -15.34 10.72 -16.55
CA LEU A 113 -16.57 11.49 -16.47
C LEU A 113 -16.97 12.07 -17.83
N SER A 114 -16.03 12.63 -18.59
CA SER A 114 -16.30 13.18 -19.92
C SER A 114 -16.76 12.15 -20.96
N LYS A 115 -16.50 10.86 -20.71
CA LYS A 115 -16.90 9.73 -21.57
C LYS A 115 -18.19 9.07 -21.10
N ASN A 116 -18.62 9.34 -19.87
CA ASN A 116 -19.85 8.78 -19.33
C ASN A 116 -21.03 9.73 -19.64
N ASN A 117 -22.18 9.16 -19.96
CA ASN A 117 -23.41 9.92 -20.22
C ASN A 117 -24.19 10.25 -18.93
N GLN A 118 -23.62 9.94 -17.77
CA GLN A 118 -24.20 10.21 -16.47
C GLN A 118 -23.79 11.59 -15.95
N ASN A 119 -24.74 12.32 -15.34
CA ASN A 119 -24.49 13.61 -14.69
C ASN A 119 -23.82 13.42 -13.32
N PHE A 120 -22.60 12.89 -13.31
CA PHE A 120 -21.77 12.88 -12.10
C PHE A 120 -20.90 14.12 -12.04
N GLU A 121 -20.97 14.84 -10.92
CA GLU A 121 -20.04 15.93 -10.64
C GLU A 121 -18.76 15.37 -10.01
N LEU A 122 -17.62 15.89 -10.46
CA LEU A 122 -16.32 15.52 -9.92
C LEU A 122 -16.24 15.72 -8.41
N ASP A 123 -16.84 16.79 -7.89
CA ASP A 123 -16.80 17.12 -6.46
C ASP A 123 -17.49 16.05 -5.60
N ASN A 124 -18.51 15.38 -6.14
CA ASN A 124 -19.17 14.27 -5.45
C ASN A 124 -18.25 13.04 -5.39
N LEU A 125 -17.57 12.68 -6.49
CA LEU A 125 -16.56 11.62 -6.48
C LEU A 125 -15.36 11.97 -5.60
N ARG A 126 -14.96 13.25 -5.60
CA ARG A 126 -13.87 13.77 -4.78
C ARG A 126 -14.20 13.62 -3.29
N SER A 127 -15.38 14.04 -2.86
CA SER A 127 -15.76 13.94 -1.45
C SER A 127 -15.86 12.50 -0.93
N GLN A 128 -16.19 11.53 -1.78
CA GLN A 128 -16.29 10.12 -1.38
C GLN A 128 -14.96 9.36 -1.47
N TYR A 129 -14.21 9.51 -2.57
CA TYR A 129 -13.15 8.58 -2.97
C TYR A 129 -11.73 9.18 -3.02
N ASN A 130 -11.58 10.50 -2.91
CA ASN A 130 -10.29 11.17 -3.00
C ASN A 130 -9.55 11.12 -1.66
N GLY A 131 -8.65 10.15 -1.48
CA GLY A 131 -8.03 9.94 -0.17
C GLY A 131 -6.59 9.53 -0.09
N TYR A 132 -6.02 9.05 -1.19
CA TYR A 132 -4.64 8.62 -1.23
C TYR A 132 -3.81 9.75 -1.82
N GLN A 133 -2.92 10.33 -1.02
CA GLN A 133 -1.95 11.29 -1.50
C GLN A 133 -0.59 10.59 -1.65
N THR A 134 0.11 10.85 -2.73
CA THR A 134 1.50 10.42 -2.92
C THR A 134 2.44 11.48 -2.35
N SER A 135 3.69 11.08 -2.08
CA SER A 135 4.75 12.01 -1.72
C SER A 135 5.04 13.08 -2.79
N THR A 136 4.60 12.84 -4.03
CA THR A 136 4.69 13.81 -5.15
C THR A 136 3.53 14.80 -5.19
N GLY A 137 2.60 14.72 -4.23
CA GLY A 137 1.41 15.57 -4.17
C GLY A 137 0.27 15.13 -5.09
N VAL A 138 0.43 14.02 -5.83
CA VAL A 138 -0.63 13.47 -6.67
C VAL A 138 -1.68 12.82 -5.77
N ARG A 139 -2.95 13.06 -6.08
CA ARG A 139 -4.06 12.39 -5.42
C ARG A 139 -4.60 11.24 -6.28
N ILE A 140 -4.84 10.12 -5.62
CA ILE A 140 -5.22 8.85 -6.22
C ILE A 140 -6.56 8.39 -5.67
N TYR A 141 -7.42 7.96 -6.59
CA TYR A 141 -8.75 7.44 -6.35
C TYR A 141 -8.74 5.91 -6.50
N ASN A 142 -9.48 5.21 -5.65
CA ASN A 142 -9.63 3.76 -5.75
C ASN A 142 -10.30 3.38 -7.11
N PRO A 143 -9.67 2.55 -7.95
CA PRO A 143 -10.22 2.19 -9.26
C PRO A 143 -11.58 1.51 -9.20
N HIS A 144 -11.75 0.57 -8.27
CA HIS A 144 -12.99 -0.19 -8.14
C HIS A 144 -14.15 0.71 -7.73
N SER A 145 -13.91 1.67 -6.83
CA SER A 145 -14.93 2.62 -6.38
C SER A 145 -15.35 3.59 -7.49
N ILE A 146 -14.40 4.10 -8.27
CA ILE A 146 -14.69 4.95 -9.43
C ILE A 146 -15.45 4.18 -10.51
N ILE A 147 -14.95 3.01 -10.91
CA ILE A 147 -15.59 2.18 -11.95
C ILE A 147 -17.01 1.77 -11.50
N SER A 148 -17.17 1.34 -10.25
CA SER A 148 -18.47 0.93 -9.72
C SER A 148 -19.45 2.09 -9.70
N SER A 149 -19.02 3.28 -9.28
CA SER A 149 -19.86 4.48 -9.28
C SER A 149 -20.32 4.86 -10.67
N LEU A 150 -19.38 4.94 -11.62
CA LEU A 150 -19.66 5.30 -13.01
C LEU A 150 -20.52 4.26 -13.72
N ASN A 151 -20.36 2.98 -13.41
CA ASN A 151 -21.19 1.92 -13.99
C ASN A 151 -22.61 1.93 -13.42
N LYS A 152 -22.76 2.18 -12.11
CA LYS A 152 -24.07 2.09 -11.42
C LYS A 152 -24.86 3.39 -11.42
N GLY A 153 -24.23 4.54 -11.72
CA GLY A 153 -24.92 5.83 -11.61
C GLY A 153 -25.14 6.31 -10.17
N ILE A 154 -24.51 5.66 -9.19
CA ILE A 154 -24.70 5.96 -7.77
C ILE A 154 -23.34 6.01 -7.06
N ILE A 155 -23.12 7.01 -6.20
CA ILE A 155 -21.99 7.02 -5.26
C ILE A 155 -22.38 6.17 -4.05
N GLY A 156 -21.52 5.21 -3.71
CA GLY A 156 -21.71 4.34 -2.56
C GLY A 156 -20.41 3.71 -2.10
N ASN A 157 -20.50 2.79 -1.15
CA ASN A 157 -19.34 2.08 -0.62
C ASN A 157 -19.10 0.82 -1.45
N TYR A 158 -18.10 0.93 -2.32
CA TYR A 158 -17.66 -0.07 -3.27
C TYR A 158 -16.27 -0.60 -2.96
N TRP A 159 -15.54 -0.01 -2.02
CA TRP A 159 -14.26 -0.55 -1.58
C TRP A 159 -14.50 -1.90 -0.90
N VAL A 160 -14.30 -2.96 -1.67
CA VAL A 160 -14.32 -4.34 -1.19
C VAL A 160 -12.86 -4.73 -1.04
N ASN A 161 -12.41 -4.82 0.20
CA ASN A 161 -11.07 -5.27 0.49
C ASN A 161 -11.13 -6.82 0.60
N SER A 162 -10.57 -7.51 -0.41
CA SER A 162 -10.46 -8.97 -0.42
C SER A 162 -9.11 -9.39 0.17
N GLY A 163 -9.08 -10.42 1.01
CA GLY A 163 -7.85 -10.97 1.61
C GLY A 163 -7.36 -10.22 2.85
N SER A 164 -6.76 -9.03 2.68
CA SER A 164 -6.04 -8.29 3.73
C SER A 164 -6.88 -7.86 4.94
N THR A 165 -8.20 -7.78 4.75
CA THR A 165 -9.16 -7.37 5.79
C THR A 165 -9.29 -8.40 6.90
N VAL A 166 -9.00 -9.68 6.64
CA VAL A 166 -9.08 -10.72 7.67
C VAL A 166 -7.99 -10.49 8.71
N THR A 167 -6.74 -10.36 8.28
CA THR A 167 -5.62 -10.11 9.18
C THR A 167 -5.79 -8.81 9.93
N LEU A 168 -6.14 -7.72 9.23
CA LEU A 168 -6.37 -6.44 9.90
C LEU A 168 -7.51 -6.53 10.94
N ARG A 169 -8.62 -7.20 10.64
CA ARG A 169 -9.72 -7.38 11.61
C ARG A 169 -9.29 -8.21 12.81
N GLU A 170 -8.55 -9.30 12.59
CA GLU A 170 -8.02 -10.12 13.69
C GLU A 170 -6.98 -9.34 14.52
N CYS A 171 -6.16 -8.50 13.88
CA CYS A 171 -5.27 -7.56 14.56
C CYS A 171 -6.07 -6.60 15.44
N LEU A 172 -7.06 -5.91 14.87
CA LEU A 172 -7.87 -4.91 15.58
C LEU A 172 -8.67 -5.53 16.74
N LYS A 173 -9.19 -6.75 16.60
CA LYS A 173 -9.86 -7.48 17.70
C LYS A 173 -8.93 -7.77 18.89
N LYS A 174 -7.62 -7.89 18.64
CA LYS A 174 -6.60 -8.14 19.67
C LYS A 174 -6.03 -6.85 20.25
N CYS A 175 -6.28 -5.70 19.62
CA CYS A 175 -5.80 -4.41 20.08
C CYS A 175 -6.54 -3.98 21.35
N ARG A 176 -5.85 -3.27 22.25
CA ARG A 176 -6.46 -2.67 23.45
C ARG A 176 -7.20 -1.36 23.12
N GLN A 177 -7.93 -0.87 24.12
CA GLN A 177 -8.74 0.37 24.10
C GLN A 177 -8.04 1.56 23.43
N ASN A 178 -6.72 1.69 23.56
CA ASN A 178 -5.95 2.82 23.01
C ASN A 178 -6.06 2.97 21.49
N ILE A 179 -6.08 1.87 20.72
CA ILE A 179 -6.24 1.93 19.25
C ILE A 179 -7.66 2.31 18.89
N GLU A 180 -8.64 1.72 19.59
CA GLU A 180 -10.05 2.02 19.37
C GLU A 180 -10.34 3.50 19.61
N ASP A 181 -9.87 4.05 20.74
CA ASP A 181 -9.99 5.47 21.08
C ASP A 181 -9.30 6.37 20.04
N GLN A 182 -8.13 5.96 19.54
CA GLN A 182 -7.40 6.68 18.48
C GLN A 182 -8.19 6.71 17.18
N LEU A 183 -8.68 5.55 16.72
CA LEU A 183 -9.46 5.43 15.48
C LEU A 183 -10.78 6.19 15.60
N GLN A 184 -11.45 6.10 16.75
CA GLN A 184 -12.68 6.85 17.02
C GLN A 184 -12.44 8.37 17.01
N SER A 185 -11.32 8.83 17.60
CA SER A 185 -10.92 10.24 17.56
C SER A 185 -10.63 10.72 16.13
N LEU A 186 -9.95 9.91 15.30
CA LEU A 186 -9.73 10.20 13.88
C LEU A 186 -11.06 10.24 13.11
N TYR A 187 -11.95 9.27 13.34
CA TYR A 187 -13.28 9.20 12.71
C TYR A 187 -14.12 10.43 13.03
N TYR A 188 -14.28 10.80 14.31
CA TYR A 188 -15.04 11.99 14.66
C TYR A 188 -14.41 13.27 14.12
N SER A 189 -13.08 13.36 14.11
CA SER A 189 -12.39 14.51 13.51
C SER A 189 -12.61 14.61 12.00
N PHE A 190 -12.72 13.48 11.31
CA PHE A 190 -12.94 13.43 9.87
C PHE A 190 -14.29 14.05 9.49
N TYR A 191 -15.35 13.81 10.30
CA TYR A 191 -16.70 14.33 10.04
C TYR A 191 -16.99 15.71 10.65
N SER A 192 -16.36 16.05 11.78
CA SER A 192 -16.64 17.32 12.49
C SER A 192 -16.01 18.56 11.83
N LEU A 193 -15.04 18.37 10.95
CA LEU A 193 -14.31 19.46 10.29
C LEU A 193 -14.65 19.48 8.79
N GLN A 194 -15.76 20.14 8.45
CA GLN A 194 -16.06 20.43 7.05
C GLN A 194 -15.09 21.52 6.53
N ASP A 195 -14.54 21.26 5.34
CA ASP A 195 -13.79 22.17 4.46
C ASP A 195 -12.35 22.59 4.79
N SER A 196 -11.71 22.08 5.85
CA SER A 196 -10.29 22.37 6.09
C SER A 196 -9.43 21.13 6.37
N ASP A 197 -8.75 20.63 5.34
CA ASP A 197 -7.75 19.55 5.43
C ASP A 197 -6.63 19.86 6.44
N SER A 198 -6.34 21.15 6.69
CA SER A 198 -5.31 21.56 7.65
C SER A 198 -5.71 21.29 9.11
N LEU A 199 -7.00 21.26 9.42
CA LEU A 199 -7.51 21.10 10.79
C LEU A 199 -7.81 19.64 11.18
N LYS A 200 -7.87 18.72 10.21
CA LYS A 200 -8.12 17.30 10.47
C LYS A 200 -7.06 16.76 11.44
N LYS A 201 -7.52 16.12 12.53
CA LYS A 201 -6.62 15.38 13.43
C LYS A 201 -5.86 14.34 12.62
N HIS A 202 -4.62 14.15 13.05
CA HIS A 202 -3.74 13.12 12.55
C HIS A 202 -3.16 12.35 13.74
N VAL A 203 -2.63 11.17 13.46
CA VAL A 203 -1.77 10.45 14.38
C VAL A 203 -0.33 10.54 13.87
N GLU A 204 0.58 10.93 14.74
CA GLU A 204 2.01 10.92 14.46
C GLU A 204 2.55 9.51 14.68
N VAL A 205 3.22 8.95 13.67
CA VAL A 205 3.59 7.53 13.62
C VAL A 205 5.00 7.38 13.09
N ASN A 206 5.79 6.49 13.68
CA ASN A 206 7.02 6.03 13.05
C ASN A 206 6.72 4.79 12.22
N LEU A 207 6.57 4.96 10.90
CA LEU A 207 6.37 3.85 9.98
C LEU A 207 7.50 2.84 10.14
N ILE A 208 7.16 1.56 10.13
CA ILE A 208 8.11 0.47 10.21
C ILE A 208 8.37 -0.02 8.76
N PRO A 209 9.45 0.43 8.08
CA PRO A 209 9.60 0.20 6.64
C PRO A 209 9.80 -1.26 6.27
N HIS A 210 10.08 -2.12 7.26
CA HIS A 210 10.31 -3.55 7.11
C HIS A 210 9.39 -4.37 8.02
N LEU A 211 8.18 -3.86 8.28
CA LEU A 211 7.17 -4.56 9.05
C LEU A 211 6.88 -5.94 8.41
N ARG A 212 6.83 -6.98 9.25
CA ARG A 212 6.55 -8.35 8.85
C ARG A 212 5.39 -8.92 9.67
N TYR A 213 4.72 -9.94 9.13
CA TYR A 213 3.58 -10.57 9.80
C TYR A 213 3.94 -11.29 11.11
N ASP A 214 5.14 -11.87 11.23
CA ASP A 214 5.57 -12.47 12.49
C ASP A 214 5.88 -11.44 13.58
N ILE A 215 6.38 -10.26 13.19
CA ILE A 215 6.61 -9.15 14.12
C ILE A 215 5.28 -8.51 14.50
N LEU A 216 4.30 -8.49 13.60
CA LEU A 216 2.96 -7.95 13.86
C LEU A 216 2.29 -8.68 15.03
N GLU A 217 2.39 -10.00 15.13
CA GLU A 217 1.79 -10.73 16.25
C GLU A 217 2.32 -10.28 17.61
N ASP A 218 3.63 -10.07 17.72
CA ASP A 218 4.24 -9.59 18.96
C ASP A 218 3.98 -8.11 19.19
N ALA A 219 3.96 -7.31 18.13
CA ALA A 219 3.59 -5.90 18.17
C ALA A 219 2.16 -5.70 18.72
N LEU A 220 1.22 -6.58 18.35
CA LEU A 220 -0.15 -6.56 18.87
C LEU A 220 -0.21 -6.90 20.35
N LYS A 221 0.58 -7.87 20.83
CA LYS A 221 0.64 -8.22 22.26
C LYS A 221 1.19 -7.07 23.11
N LEU A 222 2.09 -6.27 22.53
CA LEU A 222 2.81 -5.18 23.19
C LEU A 222 2.17 -3.80 22.99
N ASP A 223 0.98 -3.71 22.38
CA ASP A 223 0.32 -2.46 21.99
C ASP A 223 1.23 -1.50 21.22
N ASN A 224 2.05 -2.04 20.31
CA ASN A 224 2.90 -1.20 19.46
C ASN A 224 2.03 -0.51 18.39
N LEU A 225 1.57 0.69 18.74
CA LEU A 225 0.72 1.52 17.87
C LEU A 225 1.38 1.82 16.53
N ASP A 226 2.71 1.97 16.48
CA ASP A 226 3.45 2.25 15.25
C ASP A 226 3.32 1.10 14.24
N ALA A 227 3.37 -0.16 14.71
CA ALA A 227 3.20 -1.32 13.83
C ALA A 227 1.77 -1.42 13.27
N ILE A 228 0.76 -1.17 14.13
CA ILE A 228 -0.65 -1.22 13.74
C ILE A 228 -0.97 -0.10 12.76
N ASN A 229 -0.51 1.12 13.04
CA ASN A 229 -0.69 2.28 12.17
C ASN A 229 0.08 2.11 10.85
N THR A 230 1.26 1.47 10.86
CA THR A 230 1.97 1.09 9.63
C THR A 230 1.14 0.13 8.78
N LEU A 231 0.56 -0.91 9.39
CA LEU A 231 -0.31 -1.86 8.69
C LEU A 231 -1.56 -1.16 8.12
N LEU A 232 -2.21 -0.30 8.90
CA LEU A 232 -3.36 0.51 8.46
C LEU A 232 -3.01 1.44 7.30
N CYS A 233 -1.81 2.04 7.32
CA CYS A 233 -1.31 2.87 6.23
C CYS A 233 -1.06 2.06 4.96
N HIS A 234 -0.37 0.92 5.07
CA HIS A 234 -0.07 0.07 3.92
C HIS A 234 -1.34 -0.52 3.30
N SER A 235 -2.34 -0.84 4.13
CA SER A 235 -3.63 -1.41 3.70
C SER A 235 -4.62 -0.37 3.18
N GLY A 236 -4.25 0.91 3.21
CA GLY A 236 -5.04 2.00 2.65
C GLY A 236 -6.23 2.44 3.52
N TYR A 237 -6.26 2.09 4.81
CA TYR A 237 -7.22 2.65 5.78
C TYR A 237 -6.77 4.01 6.30
N LEU A 238 -5.46 4.20 6.40
CA LEU A 238 -4.83 5.48 6.70
C LEU A 238 -3.97 5.93 5.53
N SER A 239 -3.76 7.23 5.40
CA SER A 239 -2.89 7.82 4.39
C SER A 239 -1.99 8.88 5.00
N VAL A 240 -0.80 9.01 4.44
CA VAL A 240 0.16 10.03 4.86
C VAL A 240 -0.36 11.40 4.46
N LYS A 241 -0.40 12.30 5.42
CA LYS A 241 -0.69 13.71 5.21
C LYS A 241 0.60 14.43 4.84
N PHE A 242 0.64 14.99 3.64
CA PHE A 242 1.77 15.80 3.17
C PHE A 242 1.42 17.28 3.35
N ASP A 243 1.98 17.92 4.38
CA ASP A 243 1.79 19.35 4.66
C ASP A 243 2.78 20.22 3.84
N GLU A 244 2.58 21.54 3.77
CA GLU A 244 3.47 22.46 3.02
C GLU A 244 4.94 22.40 3.49
N GLU A 245 5.19 22.09 4.77
CA GLU A 245 6.54 21.84 5.29
C GLU A 245 7.19 20.58 4.72
N PHE A 246 6.40 19.60 4.27
CA PHE A 246 6.90 18.39 3.62
C PHE A 246 7.47 18.70 2.23
N ASN A 247 6.77 19.55 1.48
CA ASN A 247 7.13 19.93 0.11
C ASN A 247 8.34 20.87 0.01
N ASN A 248 8.70 21.55 1.11
CA ASN A 248 9.79 22.52 1.16
C ASN A 248 11.12 21.96 1.71
N LYS A 249 11.18 20.68 2.06
CA LYS A 249 12.38 20.08 2.64
C LYS A 249 13.27 19.46 1.56
N ASP A 250 14.57 19.71 1.70
CA ASP A 250 15.60 19.28 0.75
C ASP A 250 15.60 17.74 0.59
N ASP A 251 15.52 17.27 -0.66
CA ASP A 251 15.36 15.87 -1.08
C ASP A 251 16.39 14.89 -0.47
N LYS A 252 17.52 15.41 0.03
CA LYS A 252 18.64 14.63 0.56
C LYS A 252 18.50 14.26 2.04
N GLN A 253 17.53 14.82 2.78
CA GLN A 253 17.41 14.64 4.23
C GLN A 253 16.25 13.74 4.69
N TRP A 254 15.30 13.40 3.82
CA TRP A 254 14.07 12.71 4.24
C TRP A 254 14.17 11.18 4.29
N VAL A 255 14.96 10.66 5.22
CA VAL A 255 14.75 9.28 5.73
C VAL A 255 13.96 9.35 7.04
N SER A 256 12.87 10.13 7.07
CA SER A 256 12.01 10.14 8.25
C SER A 256 10.93 9.10 8.07
N THR A 257 11.00 8.05 8.88
CA THR A 257 9.87 7.14 9.09
C THR A 257 8.72 7.83 9.82
N LYS A 258 8.95 9.03 10.36
CA LYS A 258 7.98 9.78 11.14
C LYS A 258 7.03 10.54 10.22
N VAL A 259 5.74 10.18 10.27
CA VAL A 259 4.69 10.71 9.39
C VAL A 259 3.43 11.04 10.19
N ASN A 260 2.60 11.90 9.61
CA ASN A 260 1.25 12.16 10.08
C ASN A 260 0.27 11.32 9.25
N LEU A 261 -0.54 10.48 9.91
CA LEU A 261 -1.56 9.68 9.26
C LEU A 261 -2.96 10.25 9.50
N VAL A 262 -3.78 10.23 8.45
CA VAL A 262 -5.19 10.61 8.45
C VAL A 262 -6.03 9.50 7.83
N ILE A 263 -7.34 9.50 8.10
CA ILE A 263 -8.28 8.64 7.37
C ILE A 263 -8.22 9.00 5.89
N SER A 264 -8.05 7.98 5.03
CA SER A 264 -7.85 8.16 3.60
C SER A 264 -8.99 8.94 2.96
N ASN A 265 -10.20 8.39 2.96
CA ASN A 265 -11.37 9.05 2.37
C ASN A 265 -12.64 8.68 3.14
N ARG A 266 -13.77 9.22 2.71
CA ARG A 266 -15.06 8.99 3.35
C ARG A 266 -15.52 7.54 3.22
N GLU A 267 -15.33 6.93 2.06
CA GLU A 267 -15.66 5.51 1.88
C GLU A 267 -14.90 4.60 2.86
N VAL A 268 -13.63 4.88 3.11
CA VAL A 268 -12.79 4.18 4.11
C VAL A 268 -13.29 4.45 5.53
N ALA A 269 -13.67 5.70 5.83
CA ALA A 269 -14.17 6.08 7.15
C ALA A 269 -15.43 5.32 7.55
N GLU A 270 -16.27 4.95 6.57
CA GLU A 270 -17.56 4.29 6.79
C GLU A 270 -17.45 2.76 6.95
N GLN A 271 -16.24 2.18 6.90
CA GLN A 271 -15.97 0.74 7.08
C GLN A 271 -15.50 0.38 8.49
#